data_AF-A0A8H9HME9-F1
#
_entry.id   AF-A0A8H9HME9-F1
#
_cell.length_a   1.000
_cell.length_b   1.000
_cell.length_c   1.000
_cell.angle_alpha   90.00
_cell.angle_beta   90.00
_cell.angle_gamma   90.00
#
_symmetry.space_group_name_H-M   'P 1'
#
loop_
_entity.id
_entity.type
_entity.pdbx_description
1 polymer ?
#
loop_
_entity_poly.entity_id
_entity_poly.type
_entity_poly.pdbx_seq_one_letter_code
_entity_poly.pdbx_strand_id
1 'polypeptide(L)'
;MAAQNDASVLGSEEVTIRGLDGYSVSVETRYTVGDSVIPGTESMRARAEAIAVIEPRCEEQDGVDPSEVVSFVCDGESFELDPEDFEKGDVPEPSVLFSVYLVE
;
A
#
# COMPACT_ATOMS: atom_id res chain seq x y z
N MET A 1 8.43 4.88 11.91
CA MET A 1 7.92 3.52 12.23
C MET A 1 7.28 3.53 13.62
N ALA A 2 6.33 2.64 13.93
CA ALA A 2 5.55 2.64 15.19
C ALA A 2 6.41 2.78 16.47
N ALA A 3 7.58 2.14 16.51
CA ALA A 3 8.52 2.25 17.62
C ALA A 3 9.00 3.69 17.93
N GLN A 4 9.00 4.59 16.93
CA GLN A 4 9.35 6.00 17.11
C GLN A 4 8.27 6.78 17.89
N ASN A 5 7.04 6.25 17.93
CA ASN A 5 5.93 6.79 18.72
C ASN A 5 5.69 5.95 19.99
N ASP A 6 6.71 5.20 20.43
CA ASP A 6 6.59 4.23 21.52
C ASP A 6 5.41 3.27 21.38
N ALA A 7 5.06 2.90 20.14
CA ALA A 7 3.95 2.01 19.83
C ALA A 7 4.44 0.66 19.28
N SER A 8 3.59 -0.36 19.46
CA SER A 8 3.74 -1.69 18.88
C SER A 8 2.73 -1.86 17.74
N VAL A 9 3.15 -2.54 16.66
CA VAL A 9 2.22 -3.00 15.62
C VAL A 9 1.42 -4.17 16.20
N LEU A 10 0.09 -4.06 16.15
CA LEU A 10 -0.81 -5.13 16.57
C LEU A 10 -1.01 -6.16 15.46
N GLY A 11 -1.06 -5.70 14.21
CA GLY A 11 -1.24 -6.55 13.05
C GLY A 11 -1.31 -5.74 11.76
N SER A 12 -1.29 -6.47 10.66
CA SER A 12 -1.54 -5.96 9.32
C SER A 12 -2.49 -6.93 8.60
N GLU A 13 -3.45 -6.38 7.89
CA GLU A 13 -4.47 -7.15 7.17
C GLU A 13 -4.58 -6.65 5.73
N GLU A 14 -4.74 -7.57 4.79
CA GLU A 14 -5.09 -7.24 3.41
C GLU A 14 -6.54 -6.75 3.37
N VAL A 15 -6.75 -5.63 2.68
CA VAL A 15 -8.06 -4.99 2.56
C VAL A 15 -8.30 -4.56 1.12
N THR A 16 -9.56 -4.48 0.73
CA THR A 16 -9.95 -3.92 -0.57
C THR A 16 -10.78 -2.66 -0.34
N ILE A 17 -10.30 -1.51 -0.81
CA ILE A 17 -10.96 -0.21 -0.65
C ILE A 17 -11.28 0.34 -2.04
N ARG A 18 -12.57 0.58 -2.31
CA ARG A 18 -13.06 1.08 -3.61
C ARG A 18 -12.62 0.21 -4.81
N GLY A 19 -12.44 -1.09 -4.59
CA GLY A 19 -12.00 -2.04 -5.62
C GLY A 19 -10.48 -2.08 -5.83
N LEU A 20 -9.71 -1.34 -5.04
CA LEU A 20 -8.25 -1.36 -5.04
C LEU A 20 -7.73 -2.16 -3.85
N ASP A 21 -6.65 -2.90 -4.05
CA ASP A 21 -5.98 -3.65 -2.99
C ASP A 21 -5.23 -2.71 -2.05
N GLY A 22 -5.08 -3.13 -0.81
CA GLY A 22 -4.42 -2.34 0.22
C GLY A 22 -4.12 -3.13 1.47
N TYR A 23 -3.50 -2.44 2.43
CA TYR A 23 -3.17 -3.00 3.74
C TYR A 23 -3.65 -2.06 4.84
N SER A 24 -4.41 -2.60 5.80
CA SER A 24 -4.65 -1.93 7.08
C SER A 24 -3.54 -2.31 8.07
N VAL A 25 -3.05 -1.33 8.83
CA VAL A 25 -2.11 -1.54 9.91
C VAL A 25 -2.66 -0.91 11.18
N SER A 26 -2.77 -1.73 12.23
CA SER A 26 -3.16 -1.27 13.56
C SER A 26 -1.95 -1.18 14.48
N VAL A 27 -1.86 -0.10 15.25
CA VAL A 27 -0.81 0.12 16.25
C VAL A 27 -1.41 0.47 17.60
N GLU A 28 -0.70 0.12 18.68
CA GLU A 28 -1.06 0.46 20.05
C GLU A 28 0.13 1.07 20.80
N THR A 29 -0.09 2.16 21.54
CA THR A 29 0.96 2.78 22.35
C THR A 29 1.40 1.84 23.47
N ARG A 30 2.71 1.71 23.70
CA ARG A 30 3.25 0.91 24.82
C ARG A 30 3.04 1.60 26.16
N TYR A 31 2.86 2.92 26.15
CA TYR A 31 2.44 3.71 27.31
C TYR A 31 0.92 3.86 27.35
N THR A 32 0.39 4.07 28.55
CA THR A 32 -1.04 4.33 28.74
C THR A 32 -1.36 5.77 28.36
N VAL A 33 -2.61 6.03 27.92
CA VAL A 33 -3.07 7.39 27.56
C VAL A 33 -3.04 8.34 28.76
N GLY A 34 -2.84 7.81 29.98
CA GLY A 34 -2.57 8.65 31.12
C GLY A 34 -2.01 7.96 32.37
N ASP A 35 -1.14 8.69 33.06
CA ASP A 35 -1.39 9.21 34.42
C ASP A 35 -2.33 10.44 34.34
N SER A 36 -3.45 10.32 33.61
CA SER A 36 -4.27 11.47 33.21
C SER A 36 -5.16 11.94 34.36
N VAL A 37 -5.43 13.24 34.40
CA VAL A 37 -6.35 13.90 35.34
C VAL A 37 -7.76 13.28 35.29
N ILE A 38 -8.08 12.51 34.25
CA ILE A 38 -9.34 11.78 34.07
C ILE A 38 -9.26 10.41 34.77
N PRO A 39 -9.99 10.21 35.89
CA PRO A 39 -10.01 8.94 36.60
C PRO A 39 -10.46 7.79 35.70
N GLY A 40 -9.79 6.65 35.80
CA GLY A 40 -10.13 5.42 35.07
C GLY A 40 -9.41 5.21 33.75
N THR A 41 -8.58 6.16 33.29
CA THR A 41 -7.78 6.01 32.05
C THR A 41 -6.37 5.46 32.27
N GLU A 42 -6.03 5.18 33.53
CA GLU A 42 -4.70 4.81 34.02
C GLU A 42 -4.11 3.56 33.35
N SER A 43 -4.97 2.64 32.91
CA SER A 43 -4.60 1.39 32.25
C SER A 43 -4.91 1.36 30.75
N MET A 44 -5.52 2.41 30.20
CA MET A 44 -5.94 2.44 28.80
C MET A 44 -4.76 2.76 27.90
N ARG A 45 -4.67 2.14 26.72
CA ARG A 45 -3.66 2.44 25.69
C ARG A 45 -4.35 3.01 24.45
N ALA A 46 -3.66 3.90 23.74
CA ALA A 46 -4.19 4.48 22.52
C ALA A 46 -3.98 3.51 21.36
N ARG A 47 -4.98 3.42 20.49
CA ARG A 47 -4.91 2.66 19.24
C ARG A 47 -5.09 3.61 18.06
N ALA A 48 -4.37 3.32 16.99
CA ALA A 48 -4.53 3.99 15.73
C ALA A 48 -4.49 2.95 14.60
N GLU A 49 -5.23 3.25 13.54
CA GLU A 49 -5.29 2.45 12.33
C GLU A 49 -4.90 3.34 11.15
N ALA A 50 -4.21 2.77 10.18
CA ALA A 50 -3.88 3.43 8.93
C ALA A 50 -4.05 2.43 7.79
N ILE A 51 -4.67 2.87 6.70
CA ILE A 51 -4.90 2.04 5.52
C ILE A 51 -4.10 2.63 4.37
N ALA A 52 -3.23 1.82 3.77
CA ALA A 52 -2.55 2.16 2.54
C ALA A 52 -3.23 1.44 1.37
N VAL A 53 -3.60 2.19 0.33
CA VAL A 53 -4.17 1.64 -0.91
C VAL A 53 -3.10 1.65 -1.99
N ILE A 54 -3.11 0.61 -2.82
CA ILE A 54 -2.23 0.42 -3.98
C ILE A 54 -3.08 0.65 -5.22
N GLU A 55 -2.76 1.71 -5.96
CA GLU A 55 -3.47 2.11 -7.17
C GLU A 55 -2.59 1.87 -8.41
N PRO A 56 -3.04 1.08 -9.40
CA PRO A 56 -2.32 0.94 -10.66
C PRO A 56 -2.31 2.28 -11.42
N ARG A 57 -1.14 2.65 -11.94
CA ARG A 57 -0.95 3.89 -12.70
C ARG A 57 -1.02 3.72 -14.20
N CYS A 58 -1.07 2.47 -14.65
CA CYS A 58 -0.91 2.10 -16.03
C CYS A 58 -2.25 1.68 -16.64
N GLU A 59 -2.41 1.98 -17.91
CA GLU A 59 -3.53 1.55 -18.72
C GLU A 59 -3.04 0.58 -19.80
N GLU A 60 -3.86 -0.42 -20.13
CA GLU A 60 -3.56 -1.34 -21.23
C GLU A 60 -3.59 -0.57 -22.57
N GLN A 61 -2.69 -0.93 -23.48
CA GLN A 61 -2.70 -0.36 -24.83
C GLN A 61 -3.58 -1.19 -25.77
N ASP A 62 -4.58 -0.54 -26.38
CA ASP A 62 -5.49 -1.20 -27.32
C ASP A 62 -4.79 -1.66 -28.60
N GLY A 63 -5.22 -2.80 -29.14
CA GLY A 63 -4.85 -3.27 -30.48
C GLY A 63 -3.58 -4.11 -30.55
N VAL A 64 -3.00 -4.49 -29.41
CA VAL A 64 -1.89 -5.44 -29.31
C VAL A 64 -2.40 -6.77 -28.78
N ASP A 65 -1.95 -7.89 -29.35
CA ASP A 65 -2.27 -9.22 -28.82
C ASP A 65 -1.40 -9.49 -27.57
N PRO A 66 -2.00 -9.60 -26.37
CA PRO A 66 -1.24 -9.81 -25.13
C PRO A 66 -0.54 -11.17 -25.07
N SER A 67 -0.83 -12.09 -26.00
CA SER A 67 -0.09 -13.34 -26.14
C SER A 67 1.24 -13.19 -26.88
N GLU A 68 1.40 -12.12 -27.68
CA GLU A 68 2.66 -11.80 -28.37
C GLU A 68 3.44 -10.71 -27.63
N VAL A 69 2.79 -9.62 -27.20
CA VAL A 69 3.42 -8.53 -26.46
C VAL A 69 2.42 -7.92 -25.48
N VAL A 70 2.83 -7.76 -24.23
CA VAL A 70 2.06 -7.02 -23.23
C VAL A 70 2.48 -5.56 -23.29
N SER A 71 1.59 -4.70 -23.80
CA SER A 71 1.82 -3.25 -23.92
C SER A 71 0.94 -2.46 -22.96
N PHE A 72 1.55 -1.53 -22.23
CA PHE A 72 0.85 -0.66 -21.29
C PHE A 72 1.48 0.74 -21.24
N VAL A 73 0.70 1.73 -20.83
CA VAL A 73 1.13 3.12 -20.73
C VAL A 73 1.00 3.57 -19.29
N CYS A 74 2.10 4.01 -18.67
CA CYS A 74 2.11 4.57 -17.31
C CYS A 74 2.56 6.03 -17.38
N ASP A 75 1.79 6.98 -16.85
CA ASP A 75 2.11 8.42 -16.89
C ASP A 75 2.47 8.98 -18.29
N GLY A 76 2.00 8.34 -19.37
CA GLY A 76 2.31 8.72 -20.75
C GLY A 76 3.61 8.12 -21.32
N GLU A 77 4.31 7.29 -20.57
CA GLU A 77 5.41 6.45 -21.05
C GLU A 77 4.88 5.06 -21.43
N SER A 78 5.24 4.58 -22.62
CA SER A 78 4.83 3.27 -23.12
C SER A 78 5.87 2.22 -22.79
N PHE A 79 5.40 1.07 -22.32
CA PHE A 79 6.21 -0.11 -22.03
C PHE A 79 5.67 -1.31 -22.80
N GLU A 80 6.58 -2.12 -23.31
CA GLU A 80 6.28 -3.35 -24.05
C GLU A 80 7.08 -4.49 -23.42
N LEU A 81 6.40 -5.57 -23.05
CA LEU A 81 7.00 -6.79 -22.51
C LEU A 81 6.73 -7.94 -23.47
N ASP A 82 7.79 -8.56 -23.97
CA ASP A 82 7.70 -9.77 -24.79
C ASP A 82 7.67 -11.01 -23.87
N PRO A 83 6.59 -11.82 -23.83
CA PRO A 83 6.53 -13.02 -23.00
C PRO A 83 7.51 -14.12 -23.43
N GLU A 84 7.96 -14.16 -24.69
CA GLU A 84 8.90 -15.16 -25.20
C GLU A 84 10.36 -14.83 -24.85
N ASP A 85 10.70 -13.55 -24.67
CA ASP A 85 12.05 -13.04 -24.33
C ASP A 85 12.07 -12.21 -23.05
N PHE A 86 11.23 -12.56 -22.07
CA PHE A 86 11.07 -11.78 -20.85
C PHE A 86 12.28 -11.88 -19.90
N GLU A 87 12.90 -10.73 -19.60
CA GLU A 87 13.86 -10.56 -18.51
C GLU A 87 13.27 -9.75 -17.35
N LYS A 88 13.72 -10.04 -16.11
CA LYS A 88 13.26 -9.29 -14.92
C LYS A 88 13.59 -7.79 -15.00
N GLY A 89 14.59 -7.40 -15.80
CA GLY A 89 14.99 -6.02 -16.01
C GLY A 89 14.03 -5.22 -16.91
N ASP A 90 13.16 -5.91 -17.66
CA ASP A 90 12.22 -5.26 -18.58
C ASP A 90 11.03 -4.65 -17.86
N VAL A 91 10.73 -5.16 -16.66
CA VAL A 91 9.68 -4.61 -15.80
C VAL A 91 10.20 -3.32 -15.17
N PRO A 92 9.52 -2.17 -15.36
CA PRO A 92 9.92 -0.92 -14.75
C PRO A 92 9.79 -0.99 -13.22
N GLU A 93 10.39 -0.02 -12.53
CA GLU A 93 10.33 0.03 -11.06
C GLU A 93 8.87 0.06 -10.58
N PRO A 94 8.53 -0.60 -9.45
CA PRO A 94 7.15 -0.63 -8.95
C PRO A 94 6.52 0.75 -8.72
N SER A 95 7.34 1.79 -8.47
CA SER A 95 6.89 3.17 -8.33
C SER A 95 6.40 3.82 -9.63
N VAL A 96 6.80 3.27 -10.78
CA VAL A 96 6.25 3.64 -12.10
C VAL A 96 4.90 2.97 -12.31
N LEU A 97 4.78 1.71 -11.88
CA LEU A 97 3.59 0.89 -12.09
C LEU A 97 2.44 1.23 -11.12
N PHE A 98 2.76 1.61 -9.89
CA PHE A 98 1.79 1.76 -8.81
C PHE A 98 2.00 3.06 -8.03
N SER A 99 0.89 3.64 -7.59
CA SER A 99 0.82 4.71 -6.61
C SER A 99 0.38 4.12 -5.27
N VAL A 100 0.99 4.58 -4.17
CA VAL A 100 0.61 4.15 -2.82
C VAL A 100 0.29 5.39 -1.99
N TYR A 101 -0.92 5.43 -1.42
CA TYR A 101 -1.36 6.54 -0.59
C TYR A 101 -2.24 6.06 0.57
N LEU A 102 -2.29 6.87 1.62
CA LEU A 102 -3.12 6.60 2.78
C LEU A 102 -4.56 7.05 2.54
N VAL A 103 -5.50 6.24 3.01
CA VAL A 103 -6.93 6.56 3.04
C VAL A 103 -7.43 6.52 4.49
N GLU A 104 -8.47 7.31 4.75
CA GLU A 104 -9.24 7.34 6.01
C GLU A 104 -10.42 6.36 5.96
#